data_AF-T1JRI7-F1
#
_entry.id   AF-T1JRI7-F1
#
_cell.length_a   1.000
_cell.length_b   1.000
_cell.length_c   1.000
_cell.angle_alpha   90.00
_cell.angle_beta   90.00
_cell.angle_gamma   90.00
#
_symmetry.space_group_name_H-M   'P 1'
#
loop_
_entity.id
_entity.type
_entity.pdbx_description
1 polymer ?
#
loop_
_entity_poly.entity_id
_entity_poly.type
_entity_poly.pdbx_seq_one_letter_code
_entity_poly.pdbx_strand_id
1 'polypeptide(L)'
;MTLRRSDKSAIKLNKIRDRMTIHHSLALISGTIIGSDNEYVTLTREDGLTFTWPIVDSLFKCFAPLKEGSNMITISGETIHPVSVDFELIYRPQIENQRCLRVIYLICRDEWGEIFEKGSFQSTPGDDNSLRSAKEKISLAVLMMQTFFGETVPAHHTFQVELDDDGQPLVYTFTLEQTYKDLWAMDQQQLWDLVADCILSSKLSNVNCKYLGFCSFSRYLCEPGTGRLKSSLTALDIRKMTRGYVALGGGGLALLSTSCLYSWPNRIDQINECLTDSRLIDRTMLMDDSGNRGTYSGCYSTTLGACIHELGHIFDLGHNSMGMMSSHYPDIDKFFLVKPDGGSDTHKWWDRSSALILTSHKWFNNFPESKDAFKLSDSTLRSRYGVQVIEYRGSNGVVKRFREFFLASKWVKLEIMPDDAYVIAMDIRGNIFKKELHPNN
;
A
#
# COMPACT_ATOMS: atom_id res chain seq x y z
N MET A 1 -52.07 19.96 5.90
CA MET A 1 -51.86 19.28 4.60
C MET A 1 -50.78 20.08 3.87
N THR A 2 -49.55 19.60 3.69
CA THR A 2 -49.21 18.32 3.06
C THR A 2 -47.83 17.86 3.58
N LEU A 3 -47.81 16.90 4.50
CA LEU A 3 -46.63 16.06 4.75
C LEU A 3 -46.46 15.18 3.52
N ARG A 4 -45.45 15.46 2.68
CA ARG A 4 -45.10 14.63 1.52
C ARG A 4 -43.85 13.82 1.84
N ARG A 5 -44.04 12.50 1.72
CA ARG A 5 -43.10 11.36 1.84
C ARG A 5 -42.57 11.06 3.24
N SER A 6 -43.10 9.97 3.78
CA SER A 6 -42.38 9.07 4.70
C SER A 6 -41.14 8.54 3.97
N ASP A 7 -40.01 9.24 4.06
CA ASP A 7 -38.74 8.65 3.66
C ASP A 7 -38.42 7.58 4.72
N LYS A 8 -38.69 6.31 4.37
CA LYS A 8 -38.31 5.16 5.21
C LYS A 8 -36.81 5.22 5.41
N SER A 9 -36.38 5.12 6.67
CA SER A 9 -34.96 5.00 7.00
C SER A 9 -34.37 3.78 6.29
N ALA A 10 -33.22 3.95 5.65
CA ALA A 10 -32.61 2.89 4.83
C ALA A 10 -31.10 3.03 4.77
N ILE A 11 -30.40 1.91 4.58
CA ILE A 11 -28.98 1.87 4.22
C ILE A 11 -28.88 1.54 2.73
N LYS A 12 -28.10 2.34 2.00
CA LYS A 12 -27.79 2.11 0.59
C LYS A 12 -26.29 1.88 0.44
N LEU A 13 -25.91 0.69 -0.01
CA LEU A 13 -24.52 0.34 -0.27
C LEU A 13 -24.05 0.93 -1.61
N ASN A 14 -22.78 1.33 -1.65
CA ASN A 14 -22.11 1.86 -2.83
C ASN A 14 -21.19 0.79 -3.43
N LYS A 15 -21.29 0.55 -4.73
CA LYS A 15 -20.44 -0.39 -5.51
C LYS A 15 -20.47 -1.87 -5.05
N ILE A 16 -21.11 -2.20 -3.94
CA ILE A 16 -21.34 -3.56 -3.47
C ILE A 16 -22.68 -4.09 -4.01
N ARG A 17 -22.69 -5.36 -4.42
CA ARG A 17 -23.88 -6.11 -4.84
C ARG A 17 -23.94 -7.41 -4.06
N ASP A 18 -25.15 -7.90 -3.84
CA ASP A 18 -25.35 -9.22 -3.22
C ASP A 18 -24.63 -10.31 -4.05
N ARG A 19 -23.95 -11.21 -3.34
CA ARG A 19 -23.11 -12.30 -3.88
C ARG A 19 -21.94 -11.82 -4.75
N MET A 20 -21.49 -10.57 -4.58
CA MET A 20 -20.31 -10.05 -5.27
C MET A 20 -19.06 -10.84 -4.87
N THR A 21 -18.22 -11.20 -5.85
CA THR A 21 -16.93 -11.85 -5.60
C THR A 21 -15.85 -10.81 -5.34
N ILE A 22 -15.06 -11.02 -4.28
CA ILE A 22 -13.90 -10.19 -3.90
C ILE A 22 -12.66 -11.08 -3.85
N HIS A 23 -11.50 -10.52 -4.19
CA HIS A 23 -10.22 -11.25 -4.33
C HIS A 23 -9.18 -10.94 -3.25
N HIS A 24 -9.60 -10.29 -2.16
CA HIS A 24 -8.80 -9.95 -1.00
C HIS A 24 -9.64 -10.17 0.28
N SER A 25 -8.98 -10.51 1.38
CA SER A 25 -9.65 -10.94 2.62
C SER A 25 -10.19 -9.80 3.48
N LEU A 26 -9.87 -8.53 3.18
CA LEU A 26 -10.34 -7.37 3.94
C LEU A 26 -11.12 -6.42 3.03
N ALA A 27 -12.44 -6.57 2.95
CA ALA A 27 -13.27 -5.73 2.08
C ALA A 27 -13.49 -4.34 2.68
N LEU A 28 -13.47 -3.30 1.83
CA LEU A 28 -13.89 -1.94 2.20
C LEU A 28 -15.30 -1.69 1.67
N ILE A 29 -16.27 -1.70 2.57
CA ILE A 29 -17.67 -1.45 2.24
C ILE A 29 -17.96 0.02 2.48
N SER A 30 -18.67 0.66 1.54
CA SER A 30 -19.11 2.04 1.70
C SER A 30 -20.60 2.17 1.40
N GLY A 31 -21.23 3.15 2.00
CA GLY A 31 -22.66 3.37 1.82
C GLY A 31 -23.15 4.69 2.37
N THR A 32 -24.44 4.90 2.23
CA THR A 32 -25.18 6.06 2.72
C THR A 32 -26.32 5.59 3.61
N ILE A 33 -26.52 6.24 4.75
CA ILE A 33 -27.69 6.08 5.60
C ILE A 33 -28.69 7.21 5.30
N ILE A 34 -29.96 6.88 5.11
CA ILE A 34 -31.02 7.84 4.76
C ILE A 34 -32.04 7.87 5.88
N GLY A 35 -32.50 9.07 6.26
CA GLY A 35 -33.60 9.26 7.21
C GLY A 35 -33.31 8.70 8.60
N SER A 36 -32.07 8.82 9.07
CA SER A 36 -31.61 8.27 10.34
C SER A 36 -30.56 9.15 10.99
N ASP A 37 -30.62 9.28 12.32
CA ASP A 37 -29.69 10.08 13.13
C ASP A 37 -28.60 9.22 13.78
N ASN A 38 -28.29 8.05 13.21
CA ASN A 38 -27.19 7.21 13.71
C ASN A 38 -25.85 7.94 13.50
N GLU A 39 -25.02 7.97 14.54
CA GLU A 39 -23.62 8.43 14.47
C GLU A 39 -22.65 7.31 14.07
N TYR A 40 -23.08 6.05 14.20
CA TYR A 40 -22.28 4.88 13.88
C TYR A 40 -23.12 3.81 13.17
N VAL A 41 -22.46 3.00 12.34
CA VAL A 41 -22.96 1.72 11.87
C VAL A 41 -22.22 0.58 12.54
N THR A 42 -22.91 -0.51 12.81
CA THR A 42 -22.32 -1.77 13.24
C THR A 42 -22.32 -2.73 12.06
N LEU A 43 -21.14 -3.24 11.71
CA LEU A 43 -20.97 -4.35 10.80
C LEU A 43 -20.91 -5.65 11.60
N THR A 44 -21.73 -6.63 11.23
CA THR A 44 -21.80 -7.95 11.86
C THR A 44 -21.65 -9.02 10.78
N ARG A 45 -20.70 -9.95 10.95
CA ARG A 45 -20.61 -11.17 10.13
C ARG A 45 -21.39 -12.30 10.78
N GLU A 46 -21.86 -13.27 10.00
CA GLU A 46 -22.62 -14.44 10.46
C GLU A 46 -22.05 -15.21 11.67
N ASP A 47 -20.73 -15.17 11.89
CA ASP A 47 -20.08 -15.83 13.02
C ASP A 47 -20.03 -14.96 14.29
N GLY A 48 -20.74 -13.82 14.29
CA GLY A 48 -20.85 -12.91 15.42
C GLY A 48 -19.71 -11.90 15.54
N LEU A 49 -18.77 -11.87 14.59
CA LEU A 49 -17.72 -10.85 14.56
C LEU A 49 -18.34 -9.48 14.25
N THR A 50 -18.09 -8.50 15.11
CA THR A 50 -18.66 -7.16 15.00
C THR A 50 -17.61 -6.05 15.01
N PHE A 51 -17.88 -4.98 14.24
CA PHE A 51 -17.09 -3.75 14.24
C PHE A 51 -18.00 -2.53 14.13
N THR A 52 -17.70 -1.47 14.85
CA THR A 52 -18.44 -0.21 14.81
C THR A 52 -17.66 0.84 14.03
N TRP A 53 -18.32 1.56 13.13
CA TRP A 53 -17.71 2.55 12.25
C TRP A 53 -18.49 3.85 12.28
N PRO A 54 -17.82 5.02 12.27
CA PRO A 54 -18.52 6.30 12.31
C PRO A 54 -19.23 6.60 10.99
N ILE A 55 -20.33 7.33 11.12
CA ILE A 55 -21.06 7.96 10.03
C ILE A 55 -20.65 9.44 10.00
N VAL A 56 -20.30 9.94 8.82
CA VAL A 56 -19.96 11.35 8.58
C VAL A 56 -20.83 11.84 7.43
N ASP A 57 -21.65 12.86 7.66
CA ASP A 57 -22.57 13.42 6.66
C ASP A 57 -23.41 12.34 5.94
N SER A 58 -24.01 11.47 6.74
CA SER A 58 -24.81 10.32 6.30
C SER A 58 -24.06 9.28 5.47
N LEU A 59 -22.73 9.34 5.39
CA LEU A 59 -21.88 8.40 4.67
C LEU A 59 -21.06 7.56 5.66
N PHE A 60 -20.78 6.32 5.31
CA PHE A 60 -19.88 5.46 6.09
C PHE A 60 -18.92 4.69 5.18
N LYS A 61 -17.78 4.32 5.76
CA LYS A 61 -16.85 3.32 5.23
C LYS A 61 -16.50 2.36 6.36
N CYS A 62 -16.64 1.06 6.12
CA CYS A 62 -16.36 0.02 7.09
C CYS A 62 -15.51 -1.08 6.47
N PHE A 63 -14.58 -1.61 7.26
CA PHE A 63 -13.82 -2.79 6.87
C PHE A 63 -14.52 -4.06 7.33
N ALA A 64 -14.55 -5.06 6.46
CA ALA A 64 -15.07 -6.39 6.75
C ALA A 64 -13.99 -7.44 6.48
N PRO A 65 -13.44 -8.10 7.52
CA PRO A 65 -12.62 -9.28 7.32
C PRO A 65 -13.51 -10.43 6.83
N LEU A 66 -13.06 -11.12 5.78
CA LEU A 66 -13.77 -12.20 5.10
C LEU A 66 -13.04 -13.53 5.31
N LYS A 67 -13.82 -14.60 5.46
CA LYS A 67 -13.35 -15.99 5.36
C LYS A 67 -13.48 -16.45 3.91
N GLU A 68 -12.64 -17.38 3.48
CA GLU A 68 -12.75 -17.94 2.13
C GLU A 68 -14.15 -18.54 1.90
N GLY A 69 -14.74 -18.23 0.75
CA GLY A 69 -16.12 -18.63 0.42
C GLY A 69 -17.14 -17.55 0.76
N SER A 70 -18.32 -17.99 1.21
CA SER A 70 -19.48 -17.13 1.47
C SER A 70 -19.35 -16.44 2.83
N ASN A 71 -19.69 -15.16 2.88
CA ASN A 71 -19.74 -14.36 4.09
C ASN A 71 -21.05 -13.58 4.10
N MET A 72 -21.99 -13.96 4.96
CA MET A 72 -23.18 -13.13 5.21
C MET A 72 -22.80 -11.97 6.14
N ILE A 73 -23.12 -10.75 5.70
CA ILE A 73 -22.79 -9.51 6.41
C ILE A 73 -24.07 -8.71 6.60
N THR A 74 -24.26 -8.24 7.83
CA THR A 74 -25.29 -7.29 8.21
C THR A 74 -24.64 -5.96 8.55
N ILE A 75 -25.16 -4.86 8.01
CA ILE A 75 -24.83 -3.50 8.47
C ILE A 75 -26.08 -2.91 9.09
N SER A 76 -26.00 -2.53 10.37
CA SER A 76 -27.12 -1.98 11.13
C SER A 76 -26.78 -0.64 11.78
N GLY A 77 -27.82 0.17 12.03
CA GLY A 77 -27.79 1.33 12.92
C GLY A 77 -28.90 1.20 13.95
N GLU A 78 -28.57 1.29 15.24
CA GLU A 78 -29.43 0.88 16.36
C GLU A 78 -30.13 2.02 17.12
N THR A 79 -30.20 3.24 16.56
CA THR A 79 -30.91 4.36 17.20
C THR A 79 -32.44 4.28 17.06
N ILE A 80 -33.14 5.39 17.36
CA ILE A 80 -34.62 5.55 17.40
C ILE A 80 -35.32 5.01 16.14
N HIS A 81 -34.65 5.05 14.99
CA HIS A 81 -35.10 4.45 13.74
C HIS A 81 -34.10 3.38 13.27
N PRO A 82 -34.29 2.12 13.71
CA PRO A 82 -33.41 1.04 13.34
C PRO A 82 -33.39 0.86 11.82
N VAL A 83 -32.19 0.75 11.28
CA VAL A 83 -31.96 0.42 9.87
C VAL A 83 -31.02 -0.76 9.79
N SER A 84 -31.25 -1.64 8.83
CA SER A 84 -30.36 -2.76 8.57
C SER A 84 -30.36 -3.11 7.10
N VAL A 85 -29.25 -3.63 6.61
CA VAL A 85 -29.12 -4.26 5.30
C VAL A 85 -28.26 -5.51 5.43
N ASP A 86 -28.75 -6.60 4.84
CA ASP A 86 -28.03 -7.87 4.75
C ASP A 86 -27.60 -8.10 3.31
N PHE A 87 -26.41 -8.66 3.12
CA PHE A 87 -25.88 -9.03 1.82
C PHE A 87 -24.78 -10.08 1.97
N GLU A 88 -24.57 -10.85 0.91
CA GLU A 88 -23.51 -11.86 0.84
C GLU A 88 -22.29 -11.32 0.07
N LEU A 89 -21.09 -11.50 0.62
CA LEU A 89 -19.83 -11.35 -0.11
C LEU A 89 -19.15 -12.71 -0.28
N ILE A 90 -18.62 -12.96 -1.46
CA ILE A 90 -17.90 -14.22 -1.77
C ILE A 90 -16.41 -13.90 -1.89
N TYR A 91 -15.62 -14.25 -0.89
CA TYR A 91 -14.16 -14.12 -0.98
C TYR A 91 -13.57 -15.33 -1.70
N ARG A 92 -12.90 -15.08 -2.84
CA ARG A 92 -12.15 -16.09 -3.60
C ARG A 92 -10.72 -15.61 -3.84
N PRO A 93 -9.74 -16.12 -3.08
CA PRO A 93 -8.33 -15.80 -3.32
C PRO A 93 -7.90 -16.25 -4.72
N GLN A 94 -6.93 -15.55 -5.32
CA GLN A 94 -6.43 -15.89 -6.66
C GLN A 94 -5.31 -16.93 -6.56
N ILE A 95 -5.62 -18.11 -6.00
CA ILE A 95 -4.65 -19.18 -5.68
C ILE A 95 -3.89 -19.73 -6.88
N GLU A 96 -4.41 -19.51 -8.09
CA GLU A 96 -3.74 -19.87 -9.35
C GLU A 96 -2.51 -18.98 -9.61
N ASN A 97 -2.42 -17.78 -9.04
CA ASN A 97 -1.21 -16.98 -9.10
C ASN A 97 -0.20 -17.47 -8.08
N GLN A 98 0.83 -18.16 -8.55
CA GLN A 98 1.94 -18.60 -7.69
C GLN A 98 2.85 -17.43 -7.26
N ARG A 99 2.63 -16.21 -7.78
CA ARG A 99 3.41 -15.03 -7.44
C ARG A 99 2.79 -14.30 -6.27
N CYS A 100 3.62 -13.99 -5.28
CA CYS A 100 3.17 -13.33 -4.06
C CYS A 100 4.15 -12.20 -3.64
N LEU A 101 3.66 -11.38 -2.73
CA LEU A 101 4.45 -10.48 -1.92
C LEU A 101 4.85 -11.21 -0.64
N ARG A 102 6.15 -11.25 -0.35
CA ARG A 102 6.71 -11.75 0.90
C ARG A 102 7.08 -10.57 1.79
N VAL A 103 6.56 -10.56 3.01
CA VAL A 103 6.71 -9.44 3.94
C VAL A 103 7.76 -9.79 4.99
N ILE A 104 8.71 -8.90 5.24
CA ILE A 104 9.89 -9.15 6.06
C ILE A 104 10.08 -8.02 7.08
N TYR A 105 10.17 -8.38 8.35
CA TYR A 105 10.62 -7.52 9.43
C TYR A 105 12.10 -7.78 9.72
N LEU A 106 12.94 -6.83 9.35
CA LEU A 106 14.40 -6.92 9.42
C LEU A 106 14.87 -6.50 10.80
N ILE A 107 15.56 -7.39 11.49
CA ILE A 107 16.24 -7.12 12.76
C ILE A 107 17.75 -7.22 12.57
N CYS A 108 18.52 -6.64 13.48
CA CYS A 108 19.98 -6.69 13.45
C CYS A 108 20.54 -6.94 14.84
N ARG A 109 21.85 -7.12 14.94
CA ARG A 109 22.54 -7.30 16.22
C ARG A 109 23.10 -5.98 16.77
N ASP A 110 23.27 -5.94 18.08
CA ASP A 110 24.10 -4.93 18.73
C ASP A 110 25.57 -5.33 18.73
N GLU A 111 26.40 -4.47 19.31
CA GLU A 111 27.85 -4.65 19.43
C GLU A 111 28.27 -5.83 20.33
N TRP A 112 27.34 -6.37 21.12
CA TRP A 112 27.55 -7.54 21.96
C TRP A 112 27.02 -8.83 21.31
N GLY A 113 26.45 -8.74 20.11
CA GLY A 113 25.89 -9.88 19.37
C GLY A 113 24.45 -10.23 19.75
N GLU A 114 23.81 -9.47 20.64
CA GLU A 114 22.40 -9.64 20.99
C GLU A 114 21.49 -8.95 19.96
N ILE A 115 20.20 -9.27 19.93
CA ILE A 115 19.27 -8.59 19.03
C ILE A 115 19.09 -7.14 19.49
N PHE A 116 19.43 -6.18 18.62
CA PHE A 116 19.36 -4.76 18.91
C PHE A 116 17.96 -4.36 19.40
N GLU A 117 17.89 -3.87 20.64
CA GLU A 117 16.66 -3.49 21.34
C GLU A 117 15.53 -4.55 21.24
N LYS A 118 15.90 -5.84 21.22
CA LYS A 118 14.98 -6.98 21.09
C LYS A 118 14.10 -6.93 19.82
N GLY A 119 14.52 -6.18 18.79
CA GLY A 119 13.77 -6.00 17.55
C GLY A 119 12.58 -5.05 17.67
N SER A 120 12.52 -4.24 18.73
CA SER A 120 11.50 -3.21 18.88
C SER A 120 11.62 -2.09 17.84
N PHE A 121 10.51 -1.41 17.56
CA PHE A 121 10.52 -0.13 16.83
C PHE A 121 10.45 1.04 17.83
N GLN A 122 10.72 2.26 17.36
CA GLN A 122 10.65 3.45 18.22
C GLN A 122 9.20 3.88 18.44
N SER A 123 8.80 4.06 19.70
CA SER A 123 7.48 4.55 20.10
C SER A 123 7.56 5.40 21.36
N THR A 124 6.46 6.01 21.77
CA THR A 124 6.34 6.70 23.05
C THR A 124 6.47 5.74 24.24
N PRO A 125 7.00 6.19 25.39
CA PRO A 125 7.14 5.35 26.58
C PRO A 125 5.79 4.78 27.04
N GLY A 126 5.75 3.47 27.26
CA GLY A 126 4.54 2.77 27.69
C GLY A 126 3.70 2.17 26.56
N ASP A 127 3.93 2.55 25.30
CA ASP A 127 3.30 1.88 24.17
C ASP A 127 3.92 0.51 23.91
N ASP A 128 3.13 -0.43 23.38
CA ASP A 128 3.65 -1.69 22.88
C ASP A 128 4.42 -1.48 21.57
N ASN A 129 5.74 -1.42 21.69
CA ASN A 129 6.68 -1.30 20.58
C ASN A 129 7.41 -2.61 20.26
N SER A 130 6.91 -3.74 20.74
CA SER A 130 7.54 -5.04 20.57
C SER A 130 7.61 -5.49 19.11
N LEU A 131 8.48 -6.46 18.82
CA LEU A 131 8.54 -7.14 17.54
C LEU A 131 7.17 -7.73 17.14
N ARG A 132 6.41 -8.25 18.11
CA ARG A 132 5.06 -8.78 17.88
C ARG A 132 4.12 -7.67 17.39
N SER A 133 4.05 -6.56 18.13
CA SER A 133 3.24 -5.39 17.76
C SER A 133 3.61 -4.88 16.36
N ALA A 134 4.90 -4.82 16.03
CA ALA A 134 5.37 -4.44 14.71
C ALA A 134 4.79 -5.34 13.60
N LYS A 135 4.86 -6.67 13.80
CA LYS A 135 4.34 -7.65 12.83
C LYS A 135 2.83 -7.56 12.68
N GLU A 136 2.08 -7.37 13.77
CA GLU A 136 0.61 -7.19 13.72
C GLU A 136 0.23 -5.91 12.95
N LYS A 137 0.90 -4.78 13.22
CA LYS A 137 0.71 -3.51 12.48
C LYS A 137 1.01 -3.67 10.98
N ILE A 138 2.12 -4.30 10.65
CA ILE A 138 2.53 -4.53 9.25
C ILE A 138 1.55 -5.48 8.55
N SER A 139 1.12 -6.55 9.22
CA SER A 139 0.17 -7.51 8.68
C SER A 139 -1.16 -6.84 8.31
N LEU A 140 -1.71 -6.03 9.22
CA LEU A 140 -2.92 -5.25 8.96
C LEU A 140 -2.73 -4.25 7.81
N ALA A 141 -1.60 -3.54 7.78
CA ALA A 141 -1.31 -2.61 6.71
C ALA A 141 -1.24 -3.30 5.33
N VAL A 142 -0.70 -4.53 5.27
CA VAL A 142 -0.66 -5.32 4.02
C VAL A 142 -2.05 -5.69 3.54
N LEU A 143 -2.97 -6.05 4.45
CA LEU A 143 -4.38 -6.24 4.10
C LEU A 143 -4.98 -4.94 3.52
N MET A 144 -4.75 -3.80 4.17
CA MET A 144 -5.24 -2.51 3.69
C MET A 144 -4.64 -2.12 2.33
N MET A 145 -3.36 -2.44 2.09
CA MET A 145 -2.72 -2.26 0.79
C MET A 145 -3.36 -3.17 -0.27
N GLN A 146 -3.61 -4.45 0.05
CA GLN A 146 -4.32 -5.36 -0.87
C GLN A 146 -5.73 -4.84 -1.21
N THR A 147 -6.48 -4.33 -0.23
CA THR A 147 -7.79 -3.70 -0.43
C THR A 147 -7.67 -2.49 -1.36
N PHE A 148 -6.70 -1.60 -1.10
CA PHE A 148 -6.49 -0.42 -1.93
C PHE A 148 -6.24 -0.79 -3.39
N PHE A 149 -5.31 -1.70 -3.66
CA PHE A 149 -5.04 -2.15 -5.02
C PHE A 149 -6.25 -2.87 -5.64
N GLY A 150 -6.94 -3.74 -4.90
CA GLY A 150 -8.11 -4.48 -5.37
C GLY A 150 -9.31 -3.60 -5.72
N GLU A 151 -9.47 -2.45 -5.06
CA GLU A 151 -10.56 -1.51 -5.34
C GLU A 151 -10.21 -0.48 -6.41
N THR A 152 -8.94 -0.13 -6.56
CA THR A 152 -8.50 0.98 -7.42
C THR A 152 -7.89 0.55 -8.75
N VAL A 153 -7.41 -0.69 -8.87
CA VAL A 153 -6.97 -1.25 -10.16
C VAL A 153 -8.21 -1.60 -11.00
N PRO A 154 -8.30 -1.19 -12.27
CA PRO A 154 -9.52 -1.39 -13.09
C PRO A 154 -10.01 -2.83 -13.23
N ALA A 155 -9.10 -3.82 -13.14
CA ALA A 155 -9.46 -5.24 -13.17
C ALA A 155 -10.04 -5.78 -11.86
N HIS A 156 -10.06 -4.96 -10.79
CA HIS A 156 -10.45 -5.35 -9.44
C HIS A 156 -9.69 -6.56 -8.88
N HIS A 157 -8.45 -6.74 -9.33
CA HIS A 157 -7.52 -7.74 -8.85
C HIS A 157 -6.44 -7.08 -8.00
N THR A 158 -5.83 -7.86 -7.12
CA THR A 158 -4.72 -7.41 -6.27
C THR A 158 -3.61 -8.45 -6.24
N PHE A 159 -2.44 -8.04 -5.73
CA PHE A 159 -1.34 -8.96 -5.52
C PHE A 159 -1.66 -9.97 -4.43
N GLN A 160 -1.11 -11.18 -4.54
CA GLN A 160 -1.22 -12.19 -3.48
C GLN A 160 -0.16 -11.96 -2.40
N VAL A 161 -0.41 -12.42 -1.19
CA VAL A 161 0.52 -12.40 -0.06
C VAL A 161 0.58 -13.79 0.56
N GLU A 162 1.71 -14.16 1.13
CA GLU A 162 1.78 -15.38 1.94
C GLU A 162 0.98 -15.22 3.22
N LEU A 163 0.18 -16.22 3.55
CA LEU A 163 -0.67 -16.24 4.73
C LEU A 163 -0.14 -17.25 5.75
N ASP A 164 -0.37 -16.99 7.03
CA ASP A 164 -0.20 -17.96 8.09
C ASP A 164 -1.42 -18.89 8.21
N ASP A 165 -1.38 -19.81 9.19
CA ASP A 165 -2.44 -20.80 9.43
C ASP A 165 -3.78 -20.15 9.82
N ASP A 166 -3.77 -18.91 10.32
CA ASP A 166 -4.95 -18.12 10.67
C ASP A 166 -5.46 -17.25 9.50
N GLY A 167 -4.83 -17.37 8.32
CA GLY A 167 -5.18 -16.61 7.12
C GLY A 167 -4.78 -15.14 7.18
N GLN A 168 -3.84 -14.76 8.05
CA GLN A 168 -3.28 -13.41 8.13
C GLN A 168 -1.99 -13.30 7.32
N PRO A 169 -1.64 -12.12 6.77
CA PRO A 169 -0.36 -11.92 6.10
C PRO A 169 0.83 -12.30 7.00
N LEU A 170 1.63 -13.25 6.52
CA LEU A 170 2.81 -13.74 7.20
C LEU A 170 3.95 -12.72 7.09
N VAL A 171 4.42 -12.24 8.24
CA VAL A 171 5.58 -11.34 8.34
C VAL A 171 6.79 -12.14 8.84
N TYR A 172 7.76 -12.39 7.98
CA TYR A 172 8.99 -13.12 8.33
C TYR A 172 9.90 -12.23 9.17
N THR A 173 10.47 -12.76 10.25
CA THR A 173 11.58 -12.09 10.93
C THR A 173 12.88 -12.50 10.25
N PHE A 174 13.69 -11.53 9.83
CA PHE A 174 14.99 -11.80 9.19
C PHE A 174 16.10 -11.03 9.89
N THR A 175 17.12 -11.74 10.37
CA THR A 175 18.24 -11.14 11.11
C THR A 175 19.39 -10.86 10.16
N LEU A 176 19.75 -9.59 10.03
CA LEU A 176 20.97 -9.16 9.34
C LEU A 176 22.20 -9.45 10.20
N GLU A 177 23.31 -9.78 9.55
CA GLU A 177 24.58 -10.06 10.23
C GLU A 177 25.26 -8.78 10.71
N GLN A 178 25.05 -7.67 10.00
CA GLN A 178 25.58 -6.35 10.33
C GLN A 178 24.99 -5.84 11.65
N THR A 179 25.79 -5.05 12.38
CA THR A 179 25.29 -4.37 13.58
C THR A 179 24.44 -3.16 13.20
N TYR A 180 23.62 -2.66 14.13
CA TYR A 180 22.88 -1.40 13.90
C TYR A 180 23.80 -0.22 13.54
N LYS A 181 25.03 -0.18 14.08
CA LYS A 181 26.02 0.88 13.78
C LYS A 181 26.50 0.81 12.33
N ASP A 182 26.77 -0.39 11.83
CA ASP A 182 27.16 -0.60 10.43
C ASP A 182 26.02 -0.16 9.50
N LEU A 183 24.79 -0.56 9.82
CA LEU A 183 23.60 -0.22 9.04
C LEU A 183 23.29 1.28 9.07
N TRP A 184 23.55 1.96 10.18
CA TRP A 184 23.37 3.42 10.31
C TRP A 184 24.43 4.25 9.58
N ALA A 185 25.55 3.63 9.19
CA ALA A 185 26.59 4.27 8.40
C ALA A 185 26.31 4.23 6.89
N MET A 186 25.35 3.41 6.46
CA MET A 186 24.96 3.25 5.05
C MET A 186 23.96 4.33 4.63
N ASP A 187 24.04 4.73 3.37
CA ASP A 187 22.95 5.47 2.72
C ASP A 187 21.79 4.55 2.31
N GLN A 188 20.73 5.14 1.75
CA GLN A 188 19.53 4.38 1.38
C GLN A 188 19.78 3.32 0.31
N GLN A 189 20.62 3.61 -0.68
CA GLN A 189 20.90 2.69 -1.78
C GLN A 189 21.77 1.54 -1.28
N GLN A 190 22.82 1.85 -0.52
CA GLN A 190 23.69 0.85 0.09
C GLN A 190 22.93 -0.11 1.01
N LEU A 191 21.99 0.42 1.82
CA LEU A 191 21.16 -0.40 2.68
C LEU A 191 20.21 -1.28 1.88
N TRP A 192 19.61 -0.75 0.81
CA TRP A 192 18.75 -1.51 -0.09
C TRP A 192 19.52 -2.64 -0.79
N ASP A 193 20.71 -2.35 -1.33
CA ASP A 193 21.57 -3.32 -2.02
C ASP A 193 21.97 -4.46 -1.07
N LEU A 194 22.44 -4.12 0.14
CA LEU A 194 22.78 -5.10 1.18
C LEU A 194 21.60 -6.01 1.49
N VAL A 195 20.42 -5.43 1.75
CA VAL A 195 19.23 -6.19 2.14
C VAL A 195 18.75 -7.08 0.98
N ALA A 196 18.78 -6.57 -0.25
CA ALA A 196 18.44 -7.35 -1.44
C ALA A 196 19.37 -8.57 -1.57
N ASP A 197 20.69 -8.36 -1.47
CA ASP A 197 21.68 -9.43 -1.54
C ASP A 197 21.50 -10.46 -0.41
N CYS A 198 21.25 -10.00 0.82
CA CYS A 198 20.97 -10.89 1.95
C CYS A 198 19.71 -11.73 1.73
N ILE A 199 18.61 -11.13 1.26
CA ILE A 199 17.37 -11.86 0.98
C ILE A 199 17.60 -12.90 -0.11
N LEU A 200 18.21 -12.50 -1.23
CA LEU A 200 18.45 -13.35 -2.40
C LEU A 200 19.41 -14.51 -2.10
N SER A 201 20.33 -14.32 -1.16
CA SER A 201 21.26 -15.35 -0.69
C SER A 201 20.68 -16.26 0.40
N SER A 202 19.49 -15.95 0.90
CA SER A 202 18.85 -16.67 2.00
C SER A 202 17.79 -17.68 1.54
N LYS A 203 17.26 -18.44 2.50
CA LYS A 203 16.09 -19.32 2.29
C LYS A 203 14.80 -18.56 1.96
N LEU A 204 14.76 -17.24 2.16
CA LEU A 204 13.63 -16.39 1.75
C LEU A 204 13.71 -16.01 0.27
N SER A 205 14.74 -16.40 -0.48
CA SER A 205 14.82 -16.18 -1.92
C SER A 205 13.80 -17.03 -2.67
N ASN A 206 13.00 -16.42 -3.55
CA ASN A 206 12.07 -17.12 -4.43
C ASN A 206 11.77 -16.24 -5.66
N VAL A 207 11.93 -16.81 -6.86
CA VAL A 207 11.72 -16.11 -8.14
C VAL A 207 10.29 -15.63 -8.36
N ASN A 208 9.31 -16.24 -7.68
CA ASN A 208 7.91 -15.85 -7.73
C ASN A 208 7.56 -14.80 -6.66
N CYS A 209 8.50 -14.40 -5.81
CA CYS A 209 8.27 -13.42 -4.77
C CYS A 209 8.78 -12.04 -5.18
N LYS A 210 8.00 -11.02 -4.81
CA LYS A 210 8.51 -9.67 -4.55
C LYS A 210 8.50 -9.45 -3.04
N TYR A 211 9.26 -8.48 -2.56
CA TYR A 211 9.55 -8.33 -1.14
C TYR A 211 9.13 -6.96 -0.63
N LEU A 212 8.56 -6.95 0.57
CA LEU A 212 8.28 -5.75 1.35
C LEU A 212 9.03 -5.87 2.69
N GLY A 213 10.10 -5.09 2.85
CA GLY A 213 10.97 -5.12 4.03
C GLY A 213 10.75 -3.93 4.95
N PHE A 214 10.80 -4.14 6.26
CA PHE A 214 10.73 -3.10 7.29
C PHE A 214 11.95 -3.17 8.21
N CYS A 215 12.73 -2.09 8.29
CA CYS A 215 13.97 -2.00 9.08
C CYS A 215 13.69 -1.66 10.55
N SER A 216 13.69 -2.65 11.45
CA SER A 216 13.41 -2.43 12.89
C SER A 216 14.40 -1.50 13.58
N PHE A 217 15.60 -1.35 13.02
CA PHE A 217 16.71 -0.59 13.60
C PHE A 217 16.68 0.90 13.24
N SER A 218 15.69 1.39 12.50
CA SER A 218 15.57 2.82 12.24
C SER A 218 15.30 3.59 13.54
N ARG A 219 16.07 4.64 13.84
CA ARG A 219 15.89 5.46 15.05
C ARG A 219 15.98 6.94 14.72
N TYR A 220 14.98 7.68 15.13
CA TYR A 220 15.01 9.13 15.18
C TYR A 220 15.78 9.57 16.43
N LEU A 221 16.91 10.24 16.19
CA LEU A 221 17.81 10.72 17.22
C LEU A 221 17.79 12.25 17.18
N CYS A 222 16.85 12.84 17.92
CA CYS A 222 16.93 14.27 18.20
C CYS A 222 18.16 14.50 19.09
N GLU A 223 19.19 15.18 18.59
CA GLU A 223 20.39 15.43 19.39
C GLU A 223 20.05 16.25 20.65
N PRO A 224 20.30 15.73 21.86
CA PRO A 224 20.18 16.51 23.08
C PRO A 224 21.37 17.46 23.18
N GLY A 225 21.19 18.76 22.92
CA GLY A 225 22.27 19.72 23.15
C GLY A 225 22.15 21.12 22.56
N THR A 226 21.29 21.37 21.57
CA THR A 226 21.10 22.73 21.03
C THR A 226 20.04 23.54 21.79
N GLY A 227 19.37 22.93 22.79
CA GLY A 227 18.43 23.60 23.69
C GLY A 227 17.15 24.12 23.05
N ARG A 228 16.99 23.99 21.72
CA ARG A 228 15.77 24.30 20.97
C ARG A 228 15.70 23.38 19.76
N LEU A 229 14.60 22.63 19.60
CA LEU A 229 14.13 22.32 18.26
C LEU A 229 14.16 23.63 17.48
N LYS A 230 14.76 23.66 16.27
CA LYS A 230 14.57 24.82 15.39
C LYS A 230 13.07 25.10 15.37
N SER A 231 12.67 26.37 15.49
CA SER A 231 11.26 26.78 15.48
C SER A 231 10.50 26.28 14.25
N SER A 232 11.22 25.88 13.19
CA SER A 232 10.73 25.09 12.08
C SER A 232 11.78 24.02 11.72
N LEU A 233 11.48 22.75 12.00
CA LEU A 233 12.18 21.62 11.38
C LEU A 233 11.52 21.33 10.03
N THR A 234 12.33 21.22 8.98
CA THR A 234 11.87 20.74 7.67
C THR A 234 11.83 19.21 7.65
N ALA A 235 11.09 18.63 6.69
CA ALA A 235 11.12 17.17 6.46
C ALA A 235 12.54 16.64 6.20
N LEU A 236 13.40 17.44 5.57
CA LEU A 236 14.80 17.09 5.34
C LEU A 236 15.61 17.09 6.65
N ASP A 237 15.37 18.05 7.56
CA ASP A 237 16.01 18.05 8.88
C ASP A 237 15.60 16.79 9.66
N ILE A 238 14.32 16.45 9.66
CA ILE A 238 13.78 15.26 10.34
C ILE A 238 14.43 13.99 9.79
N ARG A 239 14.51 13.84 8.46
CA ARG A 239 15.18 12.69 7.81
C ARG A 239 16.67 12.60 8.18
N LYS A 240 17.38 13.73 8.29
CA LYS A 240 18.79 13.74 8.70
C LYS A 240 19.00 13.30 10.15
N MET A 241 18.00 13.50 11.00
CA MET A 241 18.00 13.04 12.39
C MET A 241 17.58 11.56 12.52
N THR A 242 17.04 10.95 11.46
CA THR A 242 16.67 9.53 11.46
C THR A 242 17.79 8.67 10.90
N ARG A 243 18.37 7.83 11.74
CA ARG A 243 19.35 6.81 11.34
C ARG A 243 18.68 5.56 10.82
N GLY A 244 19.29 4.91 9.83
CA GLY A 244 18.72 3.73 9.18
C GLY A 244 17.37 3.99 8.51
N TYR A 245 17.08 5.24 8.12
CA TYR A 245 15.87 5.57 7.36
C TYR A 245 16.00 5.11 5.92
N VAL A 246 14.95 4.46 5.42
CA VAL A 246 14.84 4.02 4.03
C VAL A 246 13.38 4.05 3.60
N ALA A 247 13.16 4.49 2.37
CA ALA A 247 11.92 4.35 1.64
C ALA A 247 12.33 4.25 0.17
N LEU A 248 12.53 3.01 -0.30
CA LEU A 248 13.08 2.75 -1.61
C LEU A 248 12.54 1.43 -2.20
N GLY A 249 11.95 1.54 -3.38
CA GLY A 249 11.35 0.46 -4.15
C GLY A 249 12.00 0.33 -5.51
N GLY A 250 12.43 -0.88 -5.84
CA GLY A 250 13.06 -1.21 -7.12
C GLY A 250 13.37 -2.70 -7.16
N GLY A 251 13.79 -3.25 -8.29
CA GLY A 251 14.37 -4.61 -8.36
C GLY A 251 13.55 -5.79 -7.79
N GLY A 252 12.28 -5.58 -7.39
CA GLY A 252 11.48 -6.57 -6.64
C GLY A 252 11.49 -6.42 -5.12
N LEU A 253 12.18 -5.44 -4.52
CA LEU A 253 12.18 -5.14 -3.09
C LEU A 253 11.74 -3.69 -2.83
N ALA A 254 10.71 -3.53 -2.01
CA ALA A 254 10.34 -2.28 -1.37
C ALA A 254 10.86 -2.31 0.07
N LEU A 255 11.77 -1.40 0.42
CA LEU A 255 12.40 -1.34 1.73
C LEU A 255 11.99 -0.06 2.46
N LEU A 256 11.43 -0.21 3.65
CA LEU A 256 10.80 0.86 4.43
C LEU A 256 11.38 0.92 5.85
N SER A 257 11.38 2.11 6.42
CA SER A 257 11.72 2.37 7.81
C SER A 257 10.54 2.08 8.75
N THR A 258 10.82 1.66 9.98
CA THR A 258 9.79 1.50 11.03
C THR A 258 9.55 2.77 11.85
N SER A 259 10.19 3.90 11.51
CA SER A 259 10.22 5.11 12.34
C SER A 259 8.87 5.76 12.63
N CYS A 260 7.80 5.41 11.89
CA CYS A 260 6.44 5.89 12.12
C CYS A 260 5.42 4.80 12.47
N LEU A 261 5.85 3.55 12.72
CA LEU A 261 4.93 2.46 13.09
C LEU A 261 4.17 2.75 14.40
N TYR A 262 4.67 3.64 15.24
CA TYR A 262 3.95 4.11 16.45
C TYR A 262 2.56 4.70 16.13
N SER A 263 2.34 5.18 14.91
CA SER A 263 1.07 5.77 14.47
C SER A 263 0.09 4.77 13.83
N TRP A 264 0.54 3.55 13.54
CA TRP A 264 -0.26 2.57 12.81
C TRP A 264 -1.15 1.75 13.76
N PRO A 265 -2.38 1.36 13.36
CA PRO A 265 -3.21 0.43 14.11
C PRO A 265 -2.62 -0.99 14.05
N ASN A 266 -2.83 -1.81 15.08
CA ASN A 266 -2.53 -3.26 15.02
C ASN A 266 -3.80 -4.12 14.96
N ARG A 267 -4.98 -3.51 14.99
CA ARG A 267 -6.28 -4.18 14.86
C ARG A 267 -7.24 -3.37 13.99
N ILE A 268 -8.20 -4.07 13.38
CA ILE A 268 -9.17 -3.49 12.44
C ILE A 268 -10.04 -2.40 13.10
N ASP A 269 -10.46 -2.60 14.34
CA ASP A 269 -11.28 -1.67 15.14
C ASP A 269 -10.57 -0.32 15.41
N GLN A 270 -9.24 -0.28 15.33
CA GLN A 270 -8.45 0.94 15.55
C GLN A 270 -8.19 1.75 14.29
N ILE A 271 -8.53 1.25 13.10
CA ILE A 271 -8.17 1.90 11.83
C ILE A 271 -8.70 3.33 11.77
N ASN A 272 -9.98 3.53 12.11
CA ASN A 272 -10.59 4.86 12.05
C ASN A 272 -9.98 5.81 13.09
N GLU A 273 -9.80 5.35 14.33
CA GLU A 273 -9.16 6.09 15.40
C GLU A 273 -7.76 6.57 14.96
N CYS A 274 -6.90 5.68 14.48
CA CYS A 274 -5.55 6.04 14.04
C CYS A 274 -5.54 6.98 12.81
N LEU A 275 -6.44 6.79 11.84
CA LEU A 275 -6.53 7.66 10.65
C LEU A 275 -7.09 9.06 10.97
N THR A 276 -7.73 9.24 12.12
CA THR A 276 -8.30 10.52 12.57
C THR A 276 -7.56 11.12 13.78
N ASP A 277 -6.53 10.44 14.29
CA ASP A 277 -5.76 10.88 15.46
C ASP A 277 -5.04 12.21 15.19
N SER A 278 -5.62 13.28 15.73
CA SER A 278 -5.13 14.65 15.58
C SER A 278 -4.11 15.05 16.65
N ARG A 279 -3.65 14.13 17.51
CA ARG A 279 -2.59 14.42 18.49
C ARG A 279 -1.34 14.89 17.76
N LEU A 280 -0.69 15.91 18.29
CA LEU A 280 0.57 16.42 17.75
C LEU A 280 1.72 15.48 18.11
N ILE A 281 2.63 15.29 17.17
CA ILE A 281 3.82 14.47 17.39
C ILE A 281 4.83 15.25 18.23
N ASP A 282 5.28 14.65 19.33
CA ASP A 282 6.42 15.16 20.06
C ASP A 282 7.72 14.90 19.27
N ARG A 283 8.12 15.90 18.48
CA ARG A 283 9.33 15.88 17.65
C ARG A 283 10.63 15.87 18.45
N THR A 284 10.60 15.95 19.78
CA THR A 284 11.78 15.67 20.62
C THR A 284 12.04 14.17 20.75
N MET A 285 11.02 13.34 20.56
CA MET A 285 11.07 11.89 20.82
C MET A 285 10.84 11.06 19.56
N LEU A 286 9.95 11.50 18.67
CA LEU A 286 9.47 10.72 17.54
C LEU A 286 9.74 11.41 16.20
N MET A 287 9.95 10.59 15.18
CA MET A 287 10.01 11.06 13.80
C MET A 287 8.64 11.58 13.37
N ASP A 288 8.59 12.78 12.81
CA ASP A 288 7.41 13.32 12.15
C ASP A 288 7.56 13.25 10.62
N ASP A 289 7.10 12.15 10.02
CA ASP A 289 6.95 11.99 8.57
C ASP A 289 5.49 12.23 8.13
N SER A 290 4.79 13.18 8.76
CA SER A 290 3.36 13.41 8.52
C SER A 290 3.04 14.22 7.27
N GLY A 291 4.03 14.54 6.43
CA GLY A 291 3.82 15.41 5.27
C GLY A 291 3.45 16.85 5.64
N ASN A 292 4.09 17.39 6.70
CA ASN A 292 3.84 18.71 7.28
C ASN A 292 2.49 18.87 8.03
N ARG A 293 1.77 17.79 8.33
CA ARG A 293 0.53 17.83 9.12
C ARG A 293 0.77 17.94 10.63
N GLY A 294 1.89 17.40 11.11
CA GLY A 294 2.29 17.37 12.52
C GLY A 294 1.53 16.38 13.39
N THR A 295 0.68 15.52 12.82
CA THR A 295 -0.24 14.64 13.56
C THR A 295 0.07 13.16 13.38
N TYR A 296 -0.36 12.33 14.34
CA TYR A 296 -0.28 10.87 14.26
C TYR A 296 -0.99 10.32 13.01
N SER A 297 -2.23 10.77 12.75
CA SER A 297 -2.97 10.45 11.52
C SER A 297 -2.20 10.81 10.25
N GLY A 298 -1.51 11.95 10.26
CA GLY A 298 -0.68 12.39 9.16
C GLY A 298 0.52 11.47 8.93
N CYS A 299 1.22 11.06 10.00
CA CYS A 299 2.29 10.07 9.93
C CYS A 299 1.81 8.73 9.39
N TYR A 300 0.67 8.24 9.89
CA TYR A 300 0.11 6.99 9.43
C TYR A 300 -0.21 7.05 7.93
N SER A 301 -0.94 8.07 7.50
CA SER A 301 -1.35 8.23 6.10
C SER A 301 -0.15 8.40 5.17
N THR A 302 0.82 9.25 5.52
CA THR A 302 2.03 9.42 4.70
C THR A 302 2.80 8.12 4.55
N THR A 303 3.01 7.39 5.64
CA THR A 303 3.89 6.21 5.61
C THR A 303 3.22 4.96 5.03
N LEU A 304 1.90 4.80 5.20
CA LEU A 304 1.12 3.80 4.46
C LEU A 304 1.10 4.13 2.96
N GLY A 305 0.92 5.40 2.61
CA GLY A 305 0.99 5.88 1.23
C GLY A 305 2.36 5.64 0.60
N ALA A 306 3.44 5.84 1.35
CA ALA A 306 4.80 5.54 0.92
C ALA A 306 4.98 4.03 0.66
N CYS A 307 4.42 3.15 1.51
CA CYS A 307 4.44 1.70 1.24
C CYS A 307 3.77 1.38 -0.10
N ILE A 308 2.59 1.96 -0.38
CA ILE A 308 1.89 1.77 -1.65
C ILE A 308 2.69 2.32 -2.84
N HIS A 309 3.38 3.45 -2.67
CA HIS A 309 4.26 4.05 -3.66
C HIS A 309 5.42 3.12 -4.02
N GLU A 310 6.14 2.62 -3.02
CA GLU A 310 7.26 1.69 -3.23
C GLU A 310 6.78 0.34 -3.78
N LEU A 311 5.60 -0.15 -3.36
CA LEU A 311 4.96 -1.30 -3.98
C LEU A 311 4.65 -1.03 -5.47
N GLY A 312 4.24 0.19 -5.82
CA GLY A 312 4.08 0.62 -7.20
C GLY A 312 5.37 0.43 -8.01
N HIS A 313 6.52 0.86 -7.48
CA HIS A 313 7.81 0.67 -8.14
C HIS A 313 8.18 -0.80 -8.35
N ILE A 314 7.98 -1.66 -7.35
CA ILE A 314 8.24 -3.09 -7.53
C ILE A 314 7.23 -3.76 -8.47
N PHE A 315 6.04 -3.17 -8.66
CA PHE A 315 5.08 -3.54 -9.72
C PHE A 315 5.28 -2.76 -11.01
N ASP A 316 6.52 -2.31 -11.24
CA ASP A 316 7.01 -1.73 -12.48
C ASP A 316 6.41 -0.37 -12.84
N LEU A 317 5.84 0.37 -11.88
CA LEU A 317 5.38 1.73 -12.09
C LEU A 317 6.52 2.74 -12.02
N GLY A 318 6.47 3.75 -12.89
CA GLY A 318 7.33 4.93 -12.85
C GLY A 318 6.67 6.08 -12.09
N HIS A 319 7.46 7.10 -11.76
CA HIS A 319 6.91 8.33 -11.17
C HIS A 319 5.97 9.04 -12.16
N ASN A 320 4.89 9.60 -11.64
CA ASN A 320 3.90 10.36 -12.40
C ASN A 320 3.61 11.70 -11.72
N SER A 321 2.94 12.61 -12.42
CA SER A 321 2.54 13.93 -11.87
C SER A 321 1.31 13.87 -10.95
N MET A 322 0.59 12.75 -10.93
CA MET A 322 -0.63 12.56 -10.13
C MET A 322 -0.79 11.13 -9.60
N GLY A 323 -1.72 10.95 -8.67
CA GLY A 323 -2.01 9.65 -8.05
C GLY A 323 -0.90 9.18 -7.10
N MET A 324 -0.89 7.87 -6.81
CA MET A 324 0.02 7.27 -5.84
C MET A 324 1.49 7.31 -6.26
N MET A 325 1.78 7.36 -7.57
CA MET A 325 3.15 7.47 -8.07
C MET A 325 3.65 8.93 -8.13
N SER A 326 2.98 9.85 -7.44
CA SER A 326 3.33 11.27 -7.35
C SER A 326 3.52 11.71 -5.90
N SER A 327 3.84 12.97 -5.66
CA SER A 327 3.90 13.55 -4.31
C SER A 327 2.56 13.56 -3.53
N HIS A 328 1.46 13.09 -4.13
CA HIS A 328 0.14 12.99 -3.50
C HIS A 328 -0.11 11.66 -2.77
N TYR A 329 0.82 10.71 -2.77
CA TYR A 329 0.69 9.48 -1.96
C TYR A 329 0.34 9.71 -0.47
N PRO A 330 0.69 10.84 0.19
CA PRO A 330 0.31 11.06 1.59
C PRO A 330 -1.19 11.22 1.85
N ASP A 331 -2.00 11.42 0.81
CA ASP A 331 -3.46 11.63 0.86
C ASP A 331 -4.26 10.31 0.90
N ILE A 332 -3.61 9.18 1.18
CA ILE A 332 -4.24 7.85 1.17
C ILE A 332 -5.40 7.72 2.18
N ASP A 333 -5.42 8.53 3.23
CA ASP A 333 -6.55 8.63 4.17
C ASP A 333 -7.88 8.91 3.45
N LYS A 334 -7.85 9.64 2.33
CA LYS A 334 -9.03 9.95 1.51
C LYS A 334 -9.66 8.70 0.89
N PHE A 335 -8.90 7.61 0.73
CA PHE A 335 -9.42 6.32 0.29
C PHE A 335 -10.16 5.60 1.43
N PHE A 336 -9.62 5.62 2.64
CA PHE A 336 -10.12 4.84 3.76
C PHE A 336 -11.20 5.57 4.59
N LEU A 337 -11.14 6.90 4.65
CA LEU A 337 -12.10 7.73 5.38
C LEU A 337 -13.23 8.25 4.47
N VAL A 338 -14.34 8.57 5.12
CA VAL A 338 -15.43 9.34 4.52
C VAL A 338 -15.05 10.81 4.50
N LYS A 339 -15.39 11.52 3.41
CA LYS A 339 -15.21 12.96 3.34
C LYS A 339 -16.51 13.70 3.69
N PRO A 340 -16.45 14.75 4.51
CA PRO A 340 -17.62 15.56 4.87
C PRO A 340 -18.31 16.26 3.69
N ASP A 341 -17.60 16.51 2.59
CA ASP A 341 -18.11 17.35 1.49
C ASP A 341 -18.93 16.59 0.44
N GLY A 342 -19.21 15.29 0.63
CA GLY A 342 -19.89 14.47 -0.37
C GLY A 342 -19.16 14.45 -1.72
N GLY A 343 -17.89 14.85 -1.75
CA GLY A 343 -17.08 14.91 -2.96
C GLY A 343 -17.09 13.54 -3.61
N SER A 344 -17.49 13.49 -4.88
CA SER A 344 -17.51 12.23 -5.62
C SER A 344 -16.16 11.53 -5.46
N ASP A 345 -16.20 10.21 -5.32
CA ASP A 345 -15.05 9.30 -5.25
C ASP A 345 -14.30 9.25 -6.61
N THR A 346 -13.98 10.43 -7.14
CA THR A 346 -13.30 10.69 -8.41
C THR A 346 -11.81 10.92 -8.22
N HIS A 347 -11.29 10.60 -7.04
CA HIS A 347 -9.86 10.64 -6.82
C HIS A 347 -9.20 9.63 -7.76
N LYS A 348 -8.35 10.13 -8.66
CA LYS A 348 -7.59 9.30 -9.58
C LYS A 348 -6.35 8.79 -8.85
N TRP A 349 -6.47 7.59 -8.29
CA TRP A 349 -5.41 6.91 -7.55
C TRP A 349 -4.23 6.50 -8.44
N TRP A 350 -4.50 6.21 -9.71
CA TRP A 350 -3.49 5.80 -10.69
C TRP A 350 -3.55 6.71 -11.92
N ASP A 351 -2.38 7.07 -12.44
CA ASP A 351 -2.32 7.58 -13.81
C ASP A 351 -2.76 6.48 -14.81
N ARG A 352 -3.19 6.90 -16.01
CA ARG A 352 -3.70 5.97 -17.02
C ARG A 352 -2.69 4.88 -17.37
N SER A 353 -1.41 5.22 -17.52
CA SER A 353 -0.39 4.21 -17.86
C SER A 353 -0.15 3.24 -16.70
N SER A 354 -0.12 3.73 -15.46
CA SER A 354 -0.02 2.91 -14.26
C SER A 354 -1.18 1.94 -14.12
N ALA A 355 -2.41 2.39 -14.36
CA ALA A 355 -3.59 1.54 -14.29
C ALA A 355 -3.55 0.40 -15.32
N LEU A 356 -3.05 0.67 -16.54
CA LEU A 356 -2.86 -0.34 -17.58
C LEU A 356 -1.77 -1.36 -17.18
N ILE A 357 -0.63 -0.88 -16.67
CA ILE A 357 0.45 -1.74 -16.19
C ILE A 357 -0.07 -2.66 -15.08
N LEU A 358 -0.69 -2.12 -14.03
CA LEU A 358 -1.20 -2.93 -12.91
C LEU A 358 -2.25 -3.96 -13.36
N THR A 359 -3.17 -3.57 -14.26
CA THR A 359 -4.21 -4.46 -14.79
C THR A 359 -3.62 -5.72 -15.43
N SER A 360 -2.52 -5.58 -16.16
CA SER A 360 -1.87 -6.69 -16.85
C SER A 360 -0.64 -7.22 -16.12
N HIS A 361 -0.21 -6.64 -15.01
CA HIS A 361 1.03 -7.04 -14.33
C HIS A 361 0.95 -8.48 -13.78
N LYS A 362 2.06 -9.24 -13.86
CA LYS A 362 2.11 -10.67 -13.49
C LYS A 362 1.74 -10.99 -12.03
N TRP A 363 1.87 -10.02 -11.14
CA TRP A 363 1.43 -10.17 -9.74
C TRP A 363 -0.08 -9.97 -9.55
N PHE A 364 -0.80 -9.53 -10.58
CA PHE A 364 -2.24 -9.24 -10.56
C PHE A 364 -3.05 -10.16 -11.51
N ASN A 365 -2.38 -11.12 -12.16
CA ASN A 365 -3.03 -12.13 -13.01
C ASN A 365 -2.26 -13.46 -13.05
N ASN A 366 -2.89 -14.47 -13.64
CA ASN A 366 -2.41 -15.85 -13.62
C ASN A 366 -1.75 -16.28 -14.94
N PHE A 367 -1.43 -15.34 -15.84
CA PHE A 367 -0.81 -15.73 -17.11
C PHE A 367 0.64 -16.22 -16.88
N PRO A 368 1.02 -17.36 -17.49
CA PRO A 368 2.39 -17.85 -17.39
C PRO A 368 3.37 -16.85 -17.99
N GLU A 369 4.58 -16.81 -17.44
CA GLU A 369 5.65 -15.98 -17.98
C GLU A 369 6.13 -16.53 -19.33
N SER A 370 6.46 -15.64 -20.26
CA SER A 370 7.01 -16.01 -21.57
C SER A 370 8.28 -15.22 -21.83
N LYS A 371 9.44 -15.87 -21.68
CA LYS A 371 10.77 -15.25 -21.89
C LYS A 371 10.98 -14.71 -23.31
N ASP A 372 10.24 -15.26 -24.27
CA ASP A 372 10.29 -14.91 -25.69
C ASP A 372 9.03 -14.16 -26.17
N ALA A 373 8.32 -13.50 -25.23
CA ALA A 373 7.14 -12.70 -25.52
C ALA A 373 7.46 -11.51 -26.43
N PHE A 374 8.61 -10.87 -26.21
CA PHE A 374 9.04 -9.68 -26.95
C PHE A 374 10.27 -9.94 -27.80
N LYS A 375 10.33 -9.30 -28.97
CA LYS A 375 11.51 -9.23 -29.84
C LYS A 375 11.66 -7.81 -30.38
N LEU A 376 12.88 -7.27 -30.35
CA LEU A 376 13.19 -5.96 -30.91
C LEU A 376 14.05 -6.14 -32.16
N SER A 377 13.65 -5.54 -33.29
CA SER A 377 14.44 -5.44 -34.53
C SER A 377 14.21 -4.07 -35.14
N ASP A 378 15.28 -3.35 -35.51
CA ASP A 378 15.20 -2.07 -36.22
C ASP A 378 14.22 -1.07 -35.58
N SER A 379 14.33 -0.90 -34.26
CA SER A 379 13.43 -0.07 -33.44
C SER A 379 11.95 -0.47 -33.49
N THR A 380 11.62 -1.64 -34.03
CA THR A 380 10.28 -2.22 -34.03
C THR A 380 10.20 -3.31 -32.98
N LEU A 381 9.38 -3.06 -31.96
CA LEU A 381 9.07 -3.99 -30.91
C LEU A 381 7.91 -4.89 -31.34
N ARG A 382 8.13 -6.20 -31.34
CA ARG A 382 7.13 -7.22 -31.60
C ARG A 382 6.74 -7.92 -30.29
N SER A 383 5.44 -8.09 -30.04
CA SER A 383 4.93 -8.96 -28.98
C SER A 383 4.14 -10.13 -29.57
N ARG A 384 4.33 -11.34 -29.01
CA ARG A 384 3.53 -12.52 -29.33
C ARG A 384 2.06 -12.34 -28.95
N TYR A 385 1.81 -11.65 -27.84
CA TYR A 385 0.48 -11.52 -27.25
C TYR A 385 -0.16 -10.15 -27.52
N GLY A 386 0.62 -9.20 -28.05
CA GLY A 386 0.17 -7.87 -28.40
C GLY A 386 0.49 -6.87 -27.29
N VAL A 387 1.19 -5.80 -27.65
CA VAL A 387 1.55 -4.69 -26.78
C VAL A 387 0.30 -3.92 -26.40
N GLN A 388 0.10 -3.71 -25.10
CA GLN A 388 -1.02 -2.95 -24.54
C GLN A 388 -0.60 -1.52 -24.18
N VAL A 389 0.59 -1.37 -23.60
CA VAL A 389 1.13 -0.07 -23.19
C VAL A 389 2.63 0.00 -23.41
N ILE A 390 3.10 1.18 -23.82
CA ILE A 390 4.52 1.55 -23.83
C ILE A 390 4.68 2.84 -23.06
N GLU A 391 5.64 2.89 -22.14
CA GLU A 391 6.09 4.09 -21.43
C GLU A 391 7.52 4.44 -21.81
N TYR A 392 7.78 5.73 -21.87
CA TYR A 392 9.11 6.31 -22.02
C TYR A 392 9.41 7.13 -20.78
N ARG A 393 10.53 6.83 -20.12
CA ARG A 393 10.89 7.40 -18.82
C ARG A 393 12.22 8.14 -18.90
N GLY A 394 12.34 9.20 -18.09
CA GLY A 394 13.60 9.87 -17.83
C GLY A 394 14.52 9.05 -16.93
N SER A 395 15.76 9.52 -16.74
CA SER A 395 16.76 8.88 -15.88
C SER A 395 16.35 8.80 -14.40
N ASN A 396 15.48 9.71 -13.96
CA ASN A 396 14.88 9.74 -12.62
C ASN A 396 13.63 8.84 -12.49
N GLY A 397 13.33 8.01 -13.49
CA GLY A 397 12.17 7.11 -13.49
C GLY A 397 10.82 7.79 -13.73
N VAL A 398 10.79 9.11 -13.99
CA VAL A 398 9.55 9.85 -14.31
C VAL A 398 9.05 9.48 -15.70
N VAL A 399 7.78 9.12 -15.79
CA VAL A 399 7.08 8.88 -17.05
C VAL A 399 6.92 10.20 -17.78
N LYS A 400 7.53 10.30 -18.97
CA LYS A 400 7.46 11.49 -19.81
C LYS A 400 6.27 11.43 -20.76
N ARG A 401 6.01 10.23 -21.27
CA ARG A 401 4.94 9.93 -22.20
C ARG A 401 4.68 8.44 -22.22
N PHE A 402 3.45 8.09 -22.59
CA PHE A 402 3.07 6.72 -22.83
C PHE A 402 2.18 6.62 -24.07
N ARG A 403 2.06 5.41 -24.61
CA ARG A 403 1.13 5.06 -25.68
C ARG A 403 0.35 3.84 -25.25
N GLU A 404 -0.96 3.98 -25.21
CA GLU A 404 -1.89 2.85 -25.01
C GLU A 404 -2.39 2.30 -26.35
N PHE A 405 -2.73 1.02 -26.36
CA PHE A 405 -3.28 0.33 -27.53
C PHE A 405 -4.61 -0.30 -27.14
N PHE A 406 -5.72 0.32 -27.56
CA PHE A 406 -7.07 -0.18 -27.28
C PHE A 406 -7.27 -1.60 -27.82
N LEU A 407 -6.76 -1.86 -29.03
CA LEU A 407 -6.54 -3.20 -29.55
C LEU A 407 -5.05 -3.48 -29.50
N ALA A 408 -4.66 -4.52 -28.76
CA ALA A 408 -3.26 -4.87 -28.53
C ALA A 408 -2.50 -5.03 -29.86
N SER A 409 -1.40 -4.30 -30.01
CA SER A 409 -0.65 -4.29 -31.27
C SER A 409 0.44 -5.34 -31.29
N LYS A 410 0.50 -6.16 -32.35
CA LYS A 410 1.58 -7.15 -32.51
C LYS A 410 2.94 -6.51 -32.80
N TRP A 411 2.95 -5.30 -33.37
CA TRP A 411 4.13 -4.59 -33.84
C TRP A 411 4.01 -3.12 -33.48
N VAL A 412 5.04 -2.56 -32.84
CA VAL A 412 5.07 -1.15 -32.48
C VAL A 412 6.44 -0.59 -32.80
N LYS A 413 6.48 0.49 -33.59
CA LYS A 413 7.71 1.26 -33.77
C LYS A 413 7.96 2.09 -32.51
N LEU A 414 9.15 1.93 -31.93
CA LEU A 414 9.61 2.73 -30.81
C LEU A 414 9.96 4.14 -31.31
N GLU A 415 9.48 5.15 -30.60
CA GLU A 415 9.59 6.56 -30.98
C GLU A 415 10.55 7.26 -30.03
N ILE A 416 11.81 6.82 -29.91
CA ILE A 416 12.75 7.29 -28.87
C ILE A 416 13.10 8.77 -29.05
N MET A 417 13.04 9.55 -27.96
CA MET A 417 13.44 10.97 -27.91
C MET A 417 14.77 11.16 -27.16
N PRO A 418 15.52 12.26 -27.40
CA PRO A 418 16.84 12.47 -26.80
C PRO A 418 16.89 12.39 -25.27
N ASP A 419 15.82 12.85 -24.60
CA ASP A 419 15.79 12.87 -23.14
C ASP A 419 15.25 11.56 -22.53
N ASP A 420 14.86 10.58 -23.33
CA ASP A 420 14.39 9.30 -22.81
C ASP A 420 15.57 8.45 -22.37
N ALA A 421 15.49 7.92 -21.15
CA ALA A 421 16.50 7.01 -20.60
C ALA A 421 16.03 5.55 -20.59
N TYR A 422 14.72 5.30 -20.53
CA TYR A 422 14.18 3.94 -20.50
C TYR A 422 12.91 3.81 -21.34
N VAL A 423 12.75 2.65 -21.99
CA VAL A 423 11.47 2.19 -22.55
C VAL A 423 10.98 1.00 -21.76
N ILE A 424 9.73 1.05 -21.33
CA ILE A 424 9.00 -0.09 -20.77
C ILE A 424 7.81 -0.38 -21.65
N ALA A 425 7.62 -1.63 -22.05
CA ALA A 425 6.44 -2.08 -22.76
C ALA A 425 5.84 -3.30 -22.05
N MET A 426 4.52 -3.35 -21.98
CA MET A 426 3.79 -4.48 -21.40
C MET A 426 2.77 -5.00 -22.40
N ASP A 427 2.68 -6.33 -22.52
CA ASP A 427 1.65 -6.99 -23.31
C ASP A 427 0.42 -7.34 -22.46
N ILE A 428 -0.67 -7.74 -23.13
CA ILE A 428 -1.94 -8.07 -22.44
C ILE A 428 -1.84 -9.23 -21.44
N ARG A 429 -0.76 -10.03 -21.50
CA ARG A 429 -0.50 -11.12 -20.56
C ARG A 429 0.46 -10.71 -19.45
N GLY A 430 0.92 -9.46 -19.40
CA GLY A 430 1.83 -8.96 -18.39
C GLY A 430 3.29 -9.28 -18.60
N ASN A 431 3.69 -9.81 -19.76
CA ASN A 431 5.12 -9.89 -20.01
C ASN A 431 5.65 -8.46 -20.21
N ILE A 432 6.88 -8.23 -19.76
CA ILE A 432 7.46 -6.89 -19.74
C ILE A 432 8.73 -6.90 -20.57
N PHE A 433 8.85 -5.89 -21.43
CA PHE A 433 10.09 -5.52 -22.08
C PHE A 433 10.60 -4.24 -21.42
N LYS A 434 11.85 -4.26 -20.95
CA LYS A 434 12.55 -3.09 -20.42
C LYS A 434 13.86 -2.91 -21.17
N LYS A 435 14.15 -1.70 -21.61
CA LYS A 435 15.43 -1.37 -22.26
C LYS A 435 15.89 0.02 -21.82
N GLU A 436 17.13 0.11 -21.38
CA GLU A 436 17.83 1.38 -21.19
C GLU A 436 18.25 1.94 -22.55
N LEU A 437 18.06 3.25 -22.70
CA LEU A 437 18.37 4.02 -23.89
C LEU A 437 19.63 4.81 -23.61
N HIS A 438 20.72 4.45 -24.31
CA HIS A 438 21.92 5.26 -24.27
C HIS A 438 21.81 6.40 -25.29
N PRO A 439 22.43 7.56 -25.05
CA PRO A 439 22.43 8.70 -25.98
C PRO A 439 22.93 8.38 -27.40
N ASN A 440 23.54 7.21 -27.62
CA ASN A 440 24.19 6.79 -28.87
C ASN A 440 23.60 5.51 -29.51
N ASN A 441 22.42 5.04 -29.10
CA ASN A 441 21.82 3.78 -29.57
C ASN A 441 20.67 3.93 -30.56
#